data_AF-A0A967WCT3-F1
#
_entry.id   AF-A0A967WCT3-F1
#
_cell.length_a   1.000
_cell.length_b   1.000
_cell.length_c   1.000
_cell.angle_alpha   90.00
_cell.angle_beta   90.00
_cell.angle_gamma   90.00
#
_symmetry.space_group_name_H-M   'P 1'
#
loop_
_entity.id
_entity.type
_entity.pdbx_description
1 polymer ?
#
loop_
_entity_poly.entity_id
_entity_poly.type
_entity_poly.pdbx_seq_one_letter_code
_entity_poly.pdbx_strand_id
1 'polypeptide(L)' 'ESLTTRFPVLERYLNPYGAMQGGMVAAAVDNTLGPLSMLVAPPNVTRRLEMKYSRPVTTDLEFITVTAKLVHREGR' A
#
# COMPACT_ATOMS: atom_id res chain seq x y z
N GLU A 1 9.63 4.63 13.23
CA GLU A 1 8.42 5.23 12.64
C GLU A 1 7.59 4.24 11.83
N SER A 2 6.27 4.30 12.01
CA SER A 2 5.30 3.48 11.26
C SER A 2 4.01 4.25 11.00
N LEU A 3 3.37 3.97 9.88
CA LEU A 3 2.05 4.52 9.52
C LEU A 3 1.12 3.37 9.16
N THR A 4 -0.12 3.43 9.65
CA THR A 4 -1.16 2.47 9.29
C THR A 4 -2.35 3.20 8.68
N THR A 5 -2.79 2.74 7.50
CA THR A 5 -3.87 3.34 6.74
C THR A 5 -4.88 2.27 6.34
N ARG A 6 -6.17 2.60 6.36
CA ARG A 6 -7.25 1.75 5.85
C ARG A 6 -7.66 2.23 4.46
N PHE A 7 -7.79 1.30 3.53
CA PHE A 7 -8.29 1.56 2.19
C PHE A 7 -9.53 0.71 1.93
N PRO A 8 -10.61 1.28 1.36
CA PRO A 8 -11.82 0.55 1.08
C PRO A 8 -11.61 -0.45 -0.06
N VAL A 9 -12.24 -1.62 0.06
CA VAL A 9 -12.41 -2.54 -1.07
C VAL A 9 -13.69 -2.15 -1.78
N LEU A 10 -13.56 -1.72 -3.03
CA LEU A 10 -14.68 -1.19 -3.81
C LEU A 10 -14.88 -2.03 -5.06
N GLU A 11 -16.12 -2.19 -5.50
CA GLU A 11 -16.45 -2.99 -6.69
C GLU A 11 -15.68 -2.54 -7.94
N ARG A 12 -15.49 -1.23 -8.11
CA ARG A 12 -14.70 -0.66 -9.21
C ARG A 12 -13.21 -0.99 -9.16
N TYR A 13 -12.71 -1.52 -8.05
CA TYR A 13 -11.31 -1.94 -7.88
C TYR A 13 -11.13 -3.43 -8.12
N LEU A 14 -12.19 -4.16 -8.42
CA LEU A 14 -12.14 -5.60 -8.65
C LEU A 14 -11.60 -5.90 -10.05
N ASN A 15 -10.88 -7.01 -10.14
CA ASN A 15 -10.54 -7.66 -11.40
C ASN A 15 -11.70 -8.58 -11.84
N PRO A 16 -11.63 -9.20 -13.03
CA PRO A 16 -12.66 -10.13 -13.51
C PRO A 16 -12.93 -11.36 -12.63
N TYR A 17 -12.05 -11.66 -11.67
CA TYR A 17 -12.22 -12.75 -10.71
C TYR A 17 -12.92 -12.33 -9.41
N GLY A 18 -13.39 -11.07 -9.32
CA GLY A 18 -14.06 -10.55 -8.14
C GLY A 18 -13.14 -10.24 -6.95
N ALA A 19 -11.83 -10.16 -7.18
CA ALA A 19 -10.85 -9.76 -6.18
C ALA A 19 -10.27 -8.38 -6.51
N MET A 20 -9.90 -7.60 -5.50
CA MET A 20 -9.22 -6.32 -5.72
C MET A 20 -7.97 -6.53 -6.59
N GLN A 21 -7.90 -5.81 -7.71
CA GLN A 21 -6.80 -5.98 -8.66
C GLN A 21 -5.46 -5.61 -8.02
N GLY A 22 -4.41 -6.37 -8.34
CA GLY A 22 -3.09 -6.22 -7.71
C GLY A 22 -2.53 -4.79 -7.78
N GLY A 23 -2.78 -4.08 -8.89
CA GLY A 23 -2.38 -2.67 -9.03
C GLY A 23 -3.03 -1.74 -7.99
N MET A 24 -4.28 -2.00 -7.60
CA MET A 24 -4.94 -1.20 -6.55
C MET A 24 -4.40 -1.53 -5.16
N VAL A 25 -4.02 -2.78 -4.91
CA VAL A 25 -3.33 -3.17 -3.67
C VAL A 25 -1.95 -2.51 -3.60
N ALA A 26 -1.19 -2.51 -4.71
CA ALA A 26 0.09 -1.80 -4.79
C ALA A 26 -0.08 -0.29 -4.56
N ALA A 27 -1.11 0.34 -5.14
CA ALA A 27 -1.42 1.74 -4.92
C ALA A 27 -1.74 2.04 -3.44
N ALA A 28 -2.48 1.18 -2.75
CA ALA A 28 -2.72 1.32 -1.30
C ALA A 28 -1.42 1.23 -0.48
N VAL A 29 -0.49 0.36 -0.88
CA VAL A 29 0.84 0.27 -0.26
C VAL A 29 1.65 1.54 -0.48
N ASP A 30 1.72 2.03 -1.72
CA ASP A 30 2.43 3.27 -2.06
C ASP A 30 1.81 4.49 -1.36
N ASN A 31 0.48 4.58 -1.31
CA ASN A 31 -0.25 5.63 -0.61
C ASN A 31 -0.08 5.60 0.93
N THR A 32 0.48 4.53 1.49
CA THR A 32 0.88 4.48 2.90
C THR A 32 2.37 4.79 3.06
N LEU A 33 3.21 4.31 2.13
CA LEU A 33 4.64 4.57 2.12
C LEU A 33 4.97 6.04 1.85
N GLY A 34 4.29 6.68 0.89
CA GLY A 34 4.54 8.07 0.51
C GLY A 34 4.36 9.06 1.67
N PRO A 35 3.21 9.08 2.37
CA PRO A 35 3.06 9.93 3.55
C PRO A 35 4.06 9.60 4.65
N LEU A 36 4.35 8.32 4.90
CA LEU A 36 5.39 7.93 5.87
C LEU A 36 6.77 8.48 5.45
N SER A 37 7.13 8.40 4.17
CA SER A 37 8.43 8.88 3.69
C SER A 37 8.58 10.39 3.83
N MET A 38 7.50 11.15 3.59
CA MET A 38 7.49 12.61 3.77
C MET A 38 7.56 13.04 5.25
N LEU A 39 7.13 12.18 6.18
CA LEU A 39 7.23 12.42 7.62
C LEU A 39 8.63 12.16 8.19
N VAL A 40 9.43 11.31 7.54
CA VAL A 40 10.72 10.81 8.08
C VAL A 40 11.94 11.24 7.28
N ALA A 41 11.74 11.87 6.12
CA ALA A 41 12.80 12.30 5.22
C ALA A 41 12.40 13.59 4.47
N PRO A 42 13.38 14.32 3.88
CA PRO A 42 13.08 15.40 2.93
C PRO A 42 12.23 14.91 1.76
N PRO A 43 11.61 15.83 0.98
CA PRO A 43 10.83 15.47 -0.19
C PRO A 43 11.52 14.44 -1.08
N ASN A 44 10.83 13.34 -1.35
CA ASN A 44 11.39 12.17 -2.02
C ASN A 44 10.34 11.52 -2.94
N VAL A 45 10.78 10.57 -3.75
CA VAL A 45 9.95 9.80 -4.67
C VAL A 45 10.20 8.32 -4.50
N THR A 46 9.17 7.50 -4.73
CA THR A 46 9.29 6.03 -4.74
C THR A 46 10.24 5.61 -5.87
N ARG A 47 11.41 5.06 -5.51
CA ARG A 47 12.40 4.56 -6.49
C ARG A 47 12.11 3.13 -6.96
N ARG A 48 11.70 2.28 -6.03
CA ARG A 48 11.39 0.87 -6.28
C ARG A 48 10.31 0.42 -5.30
N LEU A 49 9.30 -0.25 -5.83
CA LEU A 49 8.28 -0.94 -5.05
C LEU A 49 8.28 -2.40 -5.49
N GLU A 50 8.55 -3.30 -4.55
CA GLU A 50 8.49 -4.75 -4.78
C GLU A 50 7.34 -5.33 -3.95
N MET A 51 6.48 -6.11 -4.62
CA MET A 51 5.25 -6.61 -4.04
C MET A 51 5.19 -8.13 -4.14
N LYS A 52 4.90 -8.78 -3.01
CA LYS A 52 4.57 -10.21 -2.97
C LYS A 52 3.11 -10.38 -2.54
N TYR A 53 2.29 -10.88 -3.45
CA TYR A 53 0.88 -11.16 -3.17
C TYR A 53 0.74 -12.58 -2.63
N SER A 54 0.27 -12.71 -1.39
CA SER A 54 0.13 -14.02 -0.74
C SER A 54 -1.29 -14.55 -0.73
N ARG A 55 -2.30 -13.66 -0.77
CA ARG A 55 -3.73 -13.98 -0.77
C ARG A 55 -4.51 -12.96 -1.60
N PRO A 56 -5.61 -13.36 -2.25
CA PRO A 56 -6.52 -12.41 -2.88
C PRO A 56 -7.22 -11.54 -1.82
N VAL A 57 -7.58 -10.32 -2.20
CA VAL A 57 -8.43 -9.43 -1.41
C VAL A 57 -9.83 -9.51 -2.00
N THR A 58 -10.74 -10.17 -1.31
CA THR A 58 -12.12 -10.43 -1.75
C THR A 58 -13.10 -9.41 -1.15
N THR A 59 -14.30 -9.33 -1.72
CA THR A 59 -15.31 -8.32 -1.38
C THR A 59 -15.99 -8.49 -0.03
N ASP A 60 -15.79 -9.63 0.63
CA ASP A 60 -16.18 -9.85 2.03
C ASP A 60 -15.37 -8.98 3.01
N LEU A 61 -14.21 -8.48 2.56
CA LEU A 61 -13.43 -7.49 3.29
C LEU A 61 -13.91 -6.09 2.90
N GLU A 62 -14.46 -5.32 3.84
CA GLU A 62 -14.83 -3.92 3.59
C GLU A 62 -13.60 -3.02 3.35
N PHE A 63 -12.48 -3.35 4.02
CA PHE A 63 -11.24 -2.57 3.96
C PHE A 63 -10.02 -3.49 4.02
N ILE A 64 -8.95 -3.06 3.35
CA ILE A 64 -7.60 -3.52 3.65
C ILE A 64 -6.92 -2.56 4.62
N THR A 65 -6.12 -3.12 5.54
CA THR A 65 -5.24 -2.33 6.41
C THR A 65 -3.81 -2.50 5.92
N VAL A 66 -3.15 -1.38 5.62
CA VAL A 66 -1.75 -1.35 5.22
C VAL A 66 -0.94 -0.72 6.34
N THR A 67 0.10 -1.41 6.80
CA THR A 67 1.05 -0.88 7.78
C THR A 67 2.42 -0.76 7.12
N ALA A 68 2.90 0.47 6.99
CA ALA A 68 4.25 0.77 6.55
C ALA A 68 5.17 1.03 7.75
N LYS A 69 6.44 0.62 7.64
CA LYS A 69 7.47 0.83 8.67
C LYS A 69 8.77 1.26 8.00
N LEU A 70 9.42 2.29 8.55
CA LEU A 70 10.79 2.62 8.17
C LEU A 70 11.74 1.59 8.82
N VAL A 71 12.40 0.79 7.99
CA VAL A 71 13.33 -0.26 8.45
C VAL A 71 14.76 0.26 8.54
N HIS A 72 15.21 1.00 7.53
CA HIS A 72 16.55 1.54 7.46
C HIS A 72 16.56 2.83 6.63
N ARG A 73 17.52 3.72 6.92
CA ARG A 73 17.78 4.93 6.16
C ARG A 73 19.28 5.06 5.99
N GLU A 74 19.74 5.06 4.74
CA GLU A 74 21.14 5.23 4.38
C GLU A 74 21.30 6.49 3.54
N GLY A 75 22.11 7.45 4.00
CA GLY A 75 22.33 8.71 3.30
C GLY A 75 21.10 9.64 3.26
N ARG A 76 21.13 10.61 2.32
CA ARG A 76 20.00 11.49 1.96
C ARG A 76 19.21 10.91 0.79
#